data_AF-A0A3C0VUX9-F1
#
_entry.id   AF-A0A3C0VUX9-F1
#
_cell.length_a   1.000
_cell.length_b   1.000
_cell.length_c   1.000
_cell.angle_alpha   90.00
_cell.angle_beta   90.00
_cell.angle_gamma   90.00
#
_symmetry.space_group_name_H-M   'P 1'
#
loop_
_entity.id
_entity.type
_entity.pdbx_description
1 polymer ?
#
loop_
_entity_poly.entity_id
_entity_poly.type
_entity_poly.pdbx_seq_one_letter_code
_entity_poly.pdbx_strand_id
1 'polypeptide(L)'
;MKKLIATLFLSGEKAVKSIGNREVISDDPVRYALRLIDYNIDALYVLEMSRSDIEHEIALSVIHQIVSVSDVPVYVAGNIKTKFDVENLLEMGCRRVFLNLSKESNIAILKRFASIGFKDNLGGAVTETNQIPMYQELFDDGETELIVMRESIISDVIKSGFPKLIIPVSDIPLDRAMDILERKDVTGIFGSFINYNLSNVNSVKQLCRERGIDVNAFVPQFKWRDLKKDSNGLVPVVVQDHTNNEVLMVAYMDENAYNKTINTGIMTYYSRSRQSEWIKGETSGHYQFVKQLYTDCDLDTILAKVSQVGAACHTGKRSCFFNEIISRKAAN
;
A
#
# COMPACT_ATOMS: atom_id res chain seq x y z
N MET A 1 -3.78 -9.43 11.71
CA MET A 1 -4.26 -8.68 10.55
C MET A 1 -3.85 -9.32 9.24
N LYS A 2 -4.78 -9.49 8.31
CA LYS A 2 -4.56 -9.87 6.91
C LYS A 2 -4.13 -8.65 6.10
N LYS A 3 -3.33 -8.86 5.06
CA LYS A 3 -2.76 -7.80 4.20
C LYS A 3 -3.35 -7.86 2.79
N LEU A 4 -3.72 -6.70 2.25
CA LEU A 4 -4.02 -6.51 0.83
C LEU A 4 -2.84 -5.83 0.16
N ILE A 5 -2.18 -6.55 -0.75
CA ILE A 5 -0.86 -6.19 -1.26
C ILE A 5 -0.95 -5.87 -2.76
N ALA A 6 -0.60 -4.64 -3.14
CA ALA A 6 -0.47 -4.28 -4.56
C ALA A 6 0.87 -4.76 -5.11
N THR A 7 0.87 -5.14 -6.38
CA THR A 7 2.09 -5.61 -7.06
C THR A 7 2.57 -4.61 -8.11
N LEU A 8 3.88 -4.35 -8.13
CA LEU A 8 4.57 -3.63 -9.19
C LEU A 8 5.57 -4.58 -9.85
N PHE A 9 5.47 -4.76 -11.16
CA PHE A 9 6.46 -5.51 -11.93
C PHE A 9 7.48 -4.54 -12.51
N LEU A 10 8.74 -4.69 -12.12
CA LEU A 10 9.82 -3.80 -12.50
C LEU A 10 10.74 -4.48 -13.51
N SER A 11 11.12 -3.76 -14.55
CA SER A 11 12.07 -4.20 -15.57
C SER A 11 13.00 -3.05 -15.91
N GLY A 12 14.21 -3.06 -15.35
CA GLY A 12 15.12 -1.91 -15.40
C GLY A 12 14.45 -0.65 -14.81
N GLU A 13 14.35 0.40 -15.62
CA GLU A 13 13.72 1.67 -15.25
C GLU A 13 12.21 1.74 -15.52
N LYS A 14 11.57 0.65 -15.96
CA LYS A 14 10.16 0.67 -16.40
C LYS A 14 9.27 -0.21 -15.54
N ALA A 15 8.04 0.24 -15.28
CA ALA A 15 6.99 -0.62 -14.77
C ALA A 15 6.31 -1.35 -15.95
N VAL A 16 6.12 -2.66 -15.80
CA VAL A 16 5.50 -3.51 -16.83
C VAL A 16 4.24 -4.19 -16.32
N LYS A 17 3.44 -4.74 -17.24
CA LYS A 17 2.10 -5.24 -16.95
C LYS A 17 2.06 -6.49 -16.05
N SER A 18 2.93 -7.48 -16.29
CA SER A 18 2.97 -8.74 -15.52
C SER A 18 4.24 -9.55 -15.80
N ILE A 19 4.38 -10.71 -15.13
CA ILE A 19 5.45 -11.68 -15.38
C ILE A 19 5.48 -12.15 -16.85
N GLY A 20 4.31 -12.45 -17.42
CA GLY A 20 4.17 -12.99 -18.77
C GLY A 20 3.96 -11.93 -19.87
N ASN A 21 3.69 -10.68 -19.49
CA ASN A 21 3.47 -9.57 -20.43
C ASN A 21 4.28 -8.35 -19.98
N ARG A 22 5.34 -8.04 -20.76
CA ARG A 22 6.29 -6.96 -20.48
C ARG A 22 5.94 -5.63 -21.16
N GLU A 23 4.69 -5.46 -21.60
CA GLU A 23 4.17 -4.17 -22.04
C GLU A 23 4.42 -3.11 -20.95
N VAL A 24 5.05 -2.00 -21.33
CA VAL A 24 5.35 -0.89 -20.43
C VAL A 24 4.06 -0.18 -20.06
N ILE A 25 3.77 -0.11 -18.76
CA ILE A 25 2.59 0.58 -18.23
C ILE A 25 2.96 1.93 -17.61
N SER A 26 4.25 2.15 -17.31
CA SER A 26 4.76 3.44 -16.88
C SER A 26 6.27 3.56 -17.09
N ASP A 27 6.67 4.72 -17.64
CA ASP A 27 8.07 5.16 -17.69
C ASP A 27 8.57 5.75 -16.37
N ASP A 28 7.70 5.93 -15.38
CA ASP A 28 7.99 6.47 -14.05
C ASP A 28 7.48 5.47 -12.98
N PRO A 29 8.24 4.39 -12.71
CA PRO A 29 7.85 3.37 -11.75
C PRO A 29 7.70 3.91 -10.32
N VAL A 30 8.43 4.96 -9.94
CA VAL A 30 8.34 5.57 -8.61
C VAL A 30 6.97 6.24 -8.44
N ARG A 31 6.54 7.06 -9.41
CA ARG A 31 5.21 7.66 -9.40
C ARG A 31 4.11 6.62 -9.57
N TYR A 32 4.35 5.55 -10.32
CA TYR A 32 3.40 4.44 -10.40
C TYR A 32 3.23 3.74 -9.05
N ALA A 33 4.32 3.46 -8.34
CA ALA A 33 4.29 2.89 -6.99
C ALA A 33 3.47 3.76 -6.02
N LEU A 34 3.72 5.08 -5.98
CA LEU A 34 2.95 6.01 -5.15
C LEU A 34 1.44 5.96 -5.44
N ARG A 35 1.06 5.87 -6.71
CA ARG A 35 -0.37 5.71 -7.10
C ARG A 35 -0.99 4.43 -6.56
N LEU A 36 -0.23 3.33 -6.47
CA LEU A 36 -0.73 2.08 -5.87
C LEU A 36 -0.93 2.25 -4.36
N ILE A 37 0.07 2.85 -3.70
CA ILE A 37 0.14 3.04 -2.24
C ILE A 37 -1.00 3.93 -1.72
N ASP A 38 -1.34 4.98 -2.48
CA ASP A 38 -2.38 5.94 -2.13
C ASP A 38 -3.77 5.31 -1.89
N TYR A 39 -4.04 4.12 -2.42
CA TYR A 39 -5.30 3.39 -2.24
C TYR A 39 -5.37 2.54 -0.95
N ASN A 40 -4.61 2.89 0.08
CA ASN A 40 -4.64 2.25 1.40
C ASN A 40 -4.34 0.74 1.36
N ILE A 41 -3.42 0.33 0.50
CA ILE A 41 -2.85 -1.03 0.52
C ILE A 41 -1.95 -1.23 1.74
N ASP A 42 -1.77 -2.48 2.17
CA ASP A 42 -1.02 -2.79 3.40
C ASP A 42 0.48 -2.99 3.16
N ALA A 43 0.86 -3.30 1.92
CA ALA A 43 2.24 -3.38 1.47
C ALA A 43 2.31 -3.28 -0.06
N LEU A 44 3.45 -2.79 -0.57
CA LEU A 44 3.78 -2.84 -1.98
C LEU A 44 4.74 -4.00 -2.24
N TYR A 45 4.38 -4.92 -3.14
CA TYR A 45 5.24 -5.99 -3.61
C TYR A 45 5.88 -5.63 -4.94
N VAL A 46 7.20 -5.43 -4.96
CA VAL A 46 7.98 -5.16 -6.17
C VAL A 46 8.64 -6.45 -6.64
N LEU A 47 8.26 -6.90 -7.83
CA LEU A 47 8.90 -8.03 -8.49
C LEU A 47 9.87 -7.55 -9.57
N GLU A 48 11.15 -7.70 -9.29
CA GLU A 48 12.27 -7.34 -10.18
C GLU A 48 12.46 -8.43 -11.26
N MET A 49 12.39 -8.04 -12.52
CA MET A 49 12.36 -8.95 -13.68
C MET A 49 13.37 -8.59 -14.78
N SER A 50 14.40 -7.82 -14.47
CA SER A 50 15.48 -7.43 -15.38
C SER A 50 16.22 -8.65 -15.93
N ARG A 51 16.74 -8.51 -17.16
CA ARG A 51 17.38 -9.61 -17.89
C ARG A 51 18.90 -9.50 -17.98
N SER A 52 19.44 -8.31 -17.74
CA SER A 52 20.88 -8.04 -17.69
C SER A 52 21.30 -7.51 -16.33
N ASP A 53 22.59 -7.59 -16.02
CA ASP A 53 23.16 -7.03 -14.79
C ASP A 53 23.03 -5.49 -14.77
N ILE A 54 23.17 -4.83 -15.92
CA ILE A 54 22.99 -3.38 -16.05
C ILE A 54 21.54 -2.98 -15.72
N GLU A 55 20.56 -3.70 -16.29
CA GLU A 55 19.15 -3.44 -15.97
C GLU A 55 18.86 -3.70 -14.49
N HIS A 56 19.47 -4.72 -13.89
CA HIS A 56 19.31 -5.03 -12.47
C HIS A 56 19.84 -3.91 -11.58
N GLU A 57 21.03 -3.35 -11.86
CA GLU A 57 21.57 -2.20 -11.13
C GLU A 57 20.65 -0.97 -11.23
N ILE A 58 20.10 -0.70 -12.41
CA ILE A 58 19.12 0.37 -12.62
C ILE A 58 17.86 0.10 -11.78
N ALA A 59 17.36 -1.14 -11.79
CA ALA A 59 16.17 -1.53 -11.03
C ALA A 59 16.39 -1.38 -9.52
N LEU A 60 17.58 -1.69 -9.00
CA LEU A 60 17.93 -1.48 -7.58
C LEU A 60 17.88 0.01 -7.21
N SER A 61 18.37 0.91 -8.07
CA SER A 61 18.25 2.36 -7.86
C SER A 61 16.79 2.82 -7.81
N VAL A 62 15.94 2.28 -8.71
CA VAL A 62 14.50 2.56 -8.69
C VAL A 62 13.83 2.03 -7.41
N ILE A 63 14.17 0.81 -6.99
CA ILE A 63 13.65 0.22 -5.74
C ILE A 63 14.01 1.11 -4.55
N HIS A 64 15.26 1.58 -4.46
CA HIS A 64 15.67 2.49 -3.39
C HIS A 64 14.82 3.78 -3.37
N GLN A 65 14.57 4.37 -4.54
CA GLN A 65 13.70 5.54 -4.65
C GLN A 65 12.28 5.23 -4.18
N ILE A 66 11.68 4.11 -4.63
CA ILE A 66 10.35 3.66 -4.18
C ILE A 66 10.33 3.53 -2.65
N VAL A 67 11.31 2.85 -2.05
CA VAL A 67 11.38 2.65 -0.60
C VAL A 67 11.45 3.98 0.15
N SER A 68 12.28 4.93 -0.31
CA SER A 68 12.45 6.23 0.35
C SER A 68 11.20 7.12 0.37
N VAL A 69 10.26 6.92 -0.56
CA VAL A 69 9.02 7.70 -0.65
C VAL A 69 7.78 6.93 -0.16
N SER A 70 7.92 5.64 0.15
CA SER A 70 6.79 4.80 0.54
C SER A 70 6.45 4.95 2.02
N ASP A 71 5.17 5.16 2.33
CA ASP A 71 4.65 5.16 3.70
C ASP A 71 4.03 3.80 4.11
N VAL A 72 4.15 2.80 3.24
CA VAL A 72 3.78 1.39 3.49
C VAL A 72 5.01 0.49 3.35
N PRO A 73 5.02 -0.68 4.00
CA PRO A 73 6.06 -1.68 3.81
C PRO A 73 6.28 -2.04 2.33
N VAL A 74 7.53 -2.01 1.88
CA VAL A 74 7.93 -2.51 0.56
C VAL A 74 8.52 -3.90 0.69
N TYR A 75 7.98 -4.84 -0.08
CA TYR A 75 8.45 -6.20 -0.22
C TYR A 75 9.10 -6.37 -1.59
N VAL A 76 10.25 -7.03 -1.67
CA VAL A 76 10.98 -7.21 -2.92
C VAL A 76 11.21 -8.69 -3.20
N ALA A 77 11.09 -9.07 -4.47
CA ALA A 77 11.48 -10.38 -4.96
C ALA A 77 12.03 -10.27 -6.39
N GLY A 78 12.55 -11.38 -6.89
CA GLY A 78 13.01 -11.47 -8.27
C GLY A 78 14.46 -11.02 -8.44
N ASN A 79 15.17 -11.72 -9.33
CA ASN A 79 16.58 -11.48 -9.66
C ASN A 79 17.59 -11.35 -8.49
N ILE A 80 17.27 -11.89 -7.33
CA ILE A 80 18.22 -12.01 -6.21
C ILE A 80 19.15 -13.19 -6.50
N LYS A 81 20.45 -12.90 -6.61
CA LYS A 81 21.50 -13.85 -7.00
C LYS A 81 22.44 -14.18 -5.85
N THR A 82 22.68 -13.22 -4.96
CA THR A 82 23.70 -13.32 -3.91
C THR A 82 23.19 -12.84 -2.56
N LYS A 83 23.95 -13.16 -1.50
CA LYS A 83 23.72 -12.58 -0.17
C LYS A 83 23.87 -11.05 -0.15
N PHE A 84 24.71 -10.49 -1.02
CA PHE A 84 24.95 -9.05 -1.07
C PHE A 84 23.73 -8.31 -1.61
N ASP A 85 22.99 -8.92 -2.53
CA ASP A 85 21.73 -8.35 -3.01
C ASP A 85 20.71 -8.26 -1.87
N VAL A 86 20.66 -9.27 -1.01
CA VAL A 86 19.80 -9.28 0.18
C VAL A 86 20.23 -8.20 1.18
N GLU A 87 21.53 -8.12 1.51
CA GLU A 87 22.09 -7.08 2.39
C GLU A 87 21.74 -5.68 1.86
N ASN A 88 21.99 -5.43 0.58
CA ASN A 88 21.70 -4.16 -0.07
C ASN A 88 20.21 -3.79 -0.01
N LEU A 89 19.30 -4.72 -0.36
CA LEU A 89 17.86 -4.47 -0.30
C LEU A 89 17.38 -4.17 1.13
N LEU A 90 17.92 -4.86 2.14
CA LEU A 90 17.58 -4.61 3.54
C LEU A 90 18.14 -3.26 4.03
N GLU A 91 19.38 -2.92 3.65
CA GLU A 91 20.01 -1.62 3.96
C GLU A 91 19.24 -0.45 3.33
N MET A 92 18.66 -0.64 2.14
CA MET A 92 17.77 0.34 1.51
C MET A 92 16.47 0.59 2.29
N GLY A 93 16.12 -0.28 3.25
CA GLY A 93 14.89 -0.19 4.03
C GLY A 93 13.75 -1.08 3.54
N CYS A 94 14.00 -2.03 2.63
CA CYS A 94 12.97 -3.00 2.24
C CYS A 94 12.51 -3.78 3.49
N ARG A 95 11.20 -3.81 3.73
CA ARG A 95 10.67 -4.50 4.91
C ARG A 95 10.88 -6.00 4.82
N ARG A 96 10.72 -6.57 3.61
CA ARG A 96 10.91 -7.98 3.37
C ARG A 96 11.52 -8.29 2.00
N VAL A 97 12.42 -9.27 1.96
CA VAL A 97 12.97 -9.83 0.72
C VAL A 97 12.54 -11.28 0.58
N PHE A 98 11.83 -11.60 -0.51
CA PHE A 98 11.37 -12.95 -0.82
C PHE A 98 12.33 -13.65 -1.78
N LEU A 99 12.91 -14.75 -1.32
CA LEU A 99 13.88 -15.56 -2.06
C LEU A 99 13.18 -16.69 -2.80
N ASN A 100 13.43 -16.84 -4.11
CA ASN A 100 12.84 -17.94 -4.89
C ASN A 100 13.35 -19.29 -4.37
N LEU A 101 12.42 -20.09 -3.83
CA LEU A 101 12.71 -21.37 -3.19
C LEU A 101 12.80 -22.55 -4.16
N SER A 102 12.75 -22.32 -5.48
CA SER A 102 13.15 -23.33 -6.48
C SER A 102 14.67 -23.39 -6.68
N LYS A 103 15.43 -22.54 -6.00
CA LYS A 103 16.90 -22.47 -6.09
C LYS A 103 17.50 -22.86 -4.76
N GLU A 104 18.32 -23.90 -4.73
CA GLU A 104 19.01 -24.34 -3.52
C GLU A 104 19.93 -23.26 -2.94
N SER A 105 20.57 -22.46 -3.79
CA SER A 105 21.39 -21.31 -3.37
C SER A 105 20.58 -20.30 -2.54
N ASN A 106 19.33 -20.07 -2.89
CA ASN A 106 18.44 -19.16 -2.19
C ASN A 106 17.94 -19.75 -0.87
N ILE A 107 17.68 -21.06 -0.82
CA ILE A 107 17.38 -21.77 0.43
C ILE A 107 18.58 -21.64 1.39
N ALA A 108 19.81 -21.81 0.91
CA ALA A 108 21.02 -21.65 1.71
C ALA A 108 21.19 -20.22 2.25
N ILE A 109 20.91 -19.20 1.43
CA ILE A 109 20.88 -17.80 1.87
C ILE A 109 19.85 -17.62 2.98
N LEU A 110 18.61 -18.07 2.77
CA LEU A 110 17.53 -17.97 3.75
C LEU A 110 17.93 -18.60 5.09
N LYS A 111 18.48 -19.83 5.08
CA LYS A 111 18.98 -20.53 6.26
C LYS A 111 20.03 -19.71 7.02
N ARG A 112 20.97 -19.10 6.29
CA ARG A 112 22.04 -18.30 6.87
C ARG A 112 21.53 -17.04 7.54
N PHE A 113 20.64 -16.28 6.92
CA PHE A 113 20.10 -15.05 7.52
C PHE A 113 19.13 -15.34 8.67
N ALA A 114 18.39 -16.44 8.57
CA ALA A 114 17.52 -16.90 9.64
C ALA A 114 18.30 -17.21 10.93
N SER A 115 19.51 -17.77 10.83
CA SER A 115 20.33 -18.10 12.00
C SER A 115 20.98 -16.89 12.69
N ILE A 116 20.99 -15.72 12.05
CA ILE A 116 21.56 -14.47 12.58
C ILE A 116 20.50 -13.40 12.88
N GLY A 117 19.22 -13.79 12.96
CA GLY A 117 18.14 -12.92 13.48
C GLY A 117 17.40 -12.06 12.46
N PHE A 118 17.53 -12.33 11.16
CA PHE A 118 16.82 -11.57 10.09
C PHE A 118 15.53 -12.26 9.60
N LYS A 119 14.93 -13.14 10.41
CA LYS A 119 13.77 -13.96 10.01
C LYS A 119 12.56 -13.13 9.58
N ASP A 120 12.23 -12.08 10.33
CA ASP A 120 11.09 -11.19 10.02
C ASP A 120 11.25 -10.42 8.69
N ASN A 121 12.50 -10.18 8.30
CA ASN A 121 12.89 -9.44 7.10
C ASN A 121 13.02 -10.31 5.86
N LEU A 122 12.92 -11.63 5.98
CA LEU A 122 13.00 -12.54 4.85
C LEU A 122 11.73 -13.34 4.66
N GLY A 123 11.57 -13.87 3.46
CA GLY A 123 10.51 -14.78 3.11
C GLY A 123 10.91 -15.70 1.96
N GLY A 124 10.08 -16.70 1.72
CA GLY A 124 10.26 -17.61 0.58
C GLY A 124 9.23 -17.36 -0.51
N ALA A 125 9.67 -17.25 -1.76
CA ALA A 125 8.80 -17.28 -2.92
C ALA A 125 8.67 -18.71 -3.44
N VAL A 126 7.51 -19.33 -3.23
CA VAL A 126 7.23 -20.70 -3.67
C VAL A 126 6.72 -20.68 -5.09
N THR A 127 7.54 -21.17 -6.01
CA THR A 127 7.14 -21.35 -7.41
C THR A 127 6.72 -22.80 -7.67
N GLU A 128 7.29 -23.78 -6.98
CA GLU A 128 7.01 -25.22 -7.10
C GLU A 128 7.09 -25.94 -5.75
N THR A 129 6.55 -27.15 -5.67
CA THR A 129 6.32 -27.88 -4.40
C THR A 129 7.29 -29.03 -4.16
N ASN A 130 8.03 -29.48 -5.17
CA ASN A 130 9.07 -30.51 -5.09
C ASN A 130 10.13 -30.23 -4.01
N GLN A 131 10.50 -28.96 -3.80
CA GLN A 131 11.56 -28.58 -2.86
C GLN A 131 11.06 -28.29 -1.43
N ILE A 132 9.74 -28.36 -1.17
CA ILE A 132 9.16 -28.08 0.16
C ILE A 132 9.89 -28.79 1.31
N PRO A 133 10.22 -30.10 1.22
CA PRO A 133 10.92 -30.80 2.29
C PRO A 133 12.29 -30.20 2.66
N MET A 134 12.93 -29.43 1.77
CA MET A 134 14.26 -28.88 1.99
C MET A 134 14.28 -27.64 2.91
N TYR A 135 13.13 -26.98 3.04
CA TYR A 135 13.00 -25.70 3.75
C TYR A 135 11.84 -25.63 4.74
N GLN A 136 11.00 -26.67 4.84
CA GLN A 136 9.83 -26.70 5.74
C GLN A 136 10.16 -26.19 7.15
N GLU A 137 11.22 -26.73 7.77
CA GLU A 137 11.66 -26.41 9.13
C GLU A 137 11.99 -24.93 9.35
N LEU A 138 12.29 -24.18 8.29
CA LEU A 138 12.59 -22.74 8.38
C LEU A 138 11.37 -21.87 8.64
N PHE A 139 10.18 -22.44 8.47
CA PHE A 139 8.91 -21.74 8.59
C PHE A 139 8.07 -22.24 9.78
N ASP A 140 8.59 -23.21 10.54
CA ASP A 140 7.91 -23.78 11.71
C ASP A 140 7.86 -22.81 12.89
N ASP A 141 8.78 -21.83 12.93
CA ASP A 141 8.75 -20.75 13.94
C ASP A 141 7.57 -19.80 13.79
N GLY A 142 6.91 -19.83 12.64
CA GLY A 142 5.82 -18.93 12.32
C GLY A 142 6.24 -17.46 12.24
N GLU A 143 7.53 -17.13 12.12
CA GLU A 143 8.04 -15.77 11.89
C GLU A 143 8.18 -15.51 10.38
N THR A 144 8.72 -16.50 9.67
CA THR A 144 8.99 -16.40 8.23
C THR A 144 7.70 -16.57 7.41
N GLU A 145 7.50 -15.74 6.39
CA GLU A 145 6.30 -15.73 5.55
C GLU A 145 6.62 -16.31 4.16
N LEU A 146 5.71 -17.12 3.61
CA LEU A 146 5.81 -17.58 2.23
C LEU A 146 4.90 -16.76 1.33
N ILE A 147 5.38 -16.42 0.14
CA ILE A 147 4.56 -15.91 -0.95
C ILE A 147 4.43 -17.00 -2.01
N VAL A 148 3.21 -17.39 -2.31
CA VAL A 148 2.92 -18.39 -3.34
C VAL A 148 2.91 -17.68 -4.69
N MET A 149 3.67 -18.16 -5.66
CA MET A 149 3.84 -17.45 -6.94
C MET A 149 2.87 -17.92 -8.03
N ARG A 150 2.16 -19.04 -7.83
CA ARG A 150 1.24 -19.62 -8.82
C ARG A 150 -0.03 -20.15 -8.14
N GLU A 151 -1.18 -19.88 -8.73
CA GLU A 151 -2.45 -20.38 -8.20
C GLU A 151 -2.55 -21.92 -8.23
N SER A 152 -1.97 -22.53 -9.26
CA SER A 152 -2.03 -23.98 -9.47
C SER A 152 -1.40 -24.81 -8.34
N ILE A 153 -0.56 -24.21 -7.49
CA ILE A 153 0.10 -24.89 -6.38
C ILE A 153 -0.48 -24.53 -5.01
N ILE A 154 -1.47 -23.62 -4.94
CA ILE A 154 -2.02 -23.13 -3.66
C ILE A 154 -2.49 -24.30 -2.77
N SER A 155 -3.26 -25.23 -3.34
CA SER A 155 -3.77 -26.40 -2.62
C SER A 155 -2.63 -27.23 -1.99
N ASP A 156 -1.54 -27.44 -2.73
CA ASP A 156 -0.46 -28.30 -2.28
C ASP A 156 0.42 -27.61 -1.24
N VAL A 157 0.64 -26.29 -1.37
CA VAL A 157 1.31 -25.47 -0.35
C VAL A 157 0.48 -25.45 0.95
N ILE A 158 -0.83 -25.28 0.86
CA ILE A 158 -1.74 -25.34 2.02
C ILE A 158 -1.67 -26.69 2.72
N LYS A 159 -1.71 -27.81 1.96
CA LYS A 159 -1.59 -29.16 2.52
C LYS A 159 -0.25 -29.40 3.23
N SER A 160 0.78 -28.64 2.88
CA SER A 160 2.11 -28.72 3.51
C SER A 160 2.15 -28.04 4.89
N GLY A 161 1.08 -27.36 5.31
CA GLY A 161 0.90 -26.92 6.70
C GLY A 161 1.69 -25.67 7.11
N PHE A 162 2.16 -24.86 6.15
CA PHE A 162 2.85 -23.61 6.45
C PHE A 162 1.94 -22.61 7.19
N PRO A 163 2.44 -21.93 8.23
CA PRO A 163 1.59 -21.11 9.12
C PRO A 163 1.28 -19.71 8.58
N LYS A 164 2.09 -19.18 7.65
CA LYS A 164 1.98 -17.81 7.13
C LYS A 164 2.14 -17.76 5.60
N LEU A 165 1.03 -17.56 4.91
CA LEU A 165 0.94 -17.59 3.45
C LEU A 165 0.39 -16.27 2.89
N ILE A 166 1.12 -15.68 1.95
CA ILE A 166 0.61 -14.66 1.03
C ILE A 166 0.24 -15.36 -0.28
N ILE A 167 -1.02 -15.23 -0.70
CA ILE A 167 -1.59 -16.00 -1.80
C ILE A 167 -1.93 -15.11 -3.01
N PRO A 168 -1.62 -15.54 -4.24
CA PRO A 168 -2.04 -14.82 -5.44
C PRO A 168 -3.52 -15.05 -5.67
N VAL A 169 -4.25 -13.98 -5.96
CA VAL A 169 -5.68 -13.99 -6.24
C VAL A 169 -5.92 -13.27 -7.55
N SER A 170 -6.38 -14.04 -8.54
CA SER A 170 -6.88 -13.54 -9.82
C SER A 170 -8.18 -12.76 -9.65
N ASP A 171 -8.62 -12.08 -10.71
CA ASP A 171 -9.90 -11.38 -10.72
C ASP A 171 -11.08 -12.37 -10.63
N ILE A 172 -11.42 -12.70 -9.38
CA ILE A 172 -12.48 -13.63 -8.99
C ILE A 172 -13.58 -12.88 -8.23
N PRO A 173 -14.78 -13.47 -8.12
CA PRO A 173 -15.83 -12.93 -7.27
C PRO A 173 -15.37 -12.67 -5.83
N LEU A 174 -15.87 -11.58 -5.25
CA LEU A 174 -15.46 -11.06 -3.95
C LEU A 174 -15.67 -12.04 -2.80
N ASP A 175 -16.76 -12.81 -2.83
CA ASP A 175 -17.05 -13.87 -1.86
C ASP A 175 -15.94 -14.91 -1.80
N ARG A 176 -15.44 -15.38 -2.94
CA ARG A 176 -14.32 -16.34 -2.99
C ARG A 176 -13.02 -15.74 -2.48
N ALA A 177 -12.76 -14.46 -2.76
CA ALA A 177 -11.59 -13.78 -2.22
C ALA A 177 -11.65 -13.68 -0.68
N MET A 178 -12.84 -13.48 -0.12
CA MET A 178 -13.06 -13.52 1.34
C MET A 178 -12.81 -14.91 1.91
N ASP A 179 -13.29 -15.98 1.27
CA ASP A 179 -13.06 -17.35 1.72
C ASP A 179 -11.56 -17.69 1.81
N ILE A 180 -10.74 -17.14 0.91
CA ILE A 180 -9.27 -17.25 0.96
C ILE A 180 -8.72 -16.52 2.19
N LEU A 181 -9.16 -15.27 2.42
CA LEU A 181 -8.71 -14.44 3.53
C LEU A 181 -9.15 -14.96 4.91
N GLU A 182 -10.28 -15.65 5.00
CA GLU A 182 -10.79 -16.26 6.25
C GLU A 182 -9.89 -17.38 6.78
N ARG A 183 -9.10 -18.03 5.91
CA ARG A 183 -8.22 -19.11 6.32
C ARG A 183 -7.16 -18.62 7.30
N LYS A 184 -6.87 -19.39 8.35
CA LYS A 184 -5.91 -19.00 9.40
C LYS A 184 -4.46 -18.90 8.92
N ASP A 185 -4.07 -19.78 8.02
CA ASP A 185 -2.73 -19.85 7.42
C ASP A 185 -2.46 -18.73 6.41
N VAL A 186 -3.49 -18.09 5.86
CA VAL A 186 -3.34 -16.96 4.94
C VAL A 186 -3.13 -15.67 5.71
N THR A 187 -2.02 -14.97 5.49
CA THR A 187 -1.70 -13.67 6.10
C THR A 187 -1.91 -12.50 5.15
N GLY A 188 -2.10 -12.76 3.86
CA GLY A 188 -2.44 -11.72 2.90
C GLY A 188 -2.71 -12.25 1.50
N ILE A 189 -3.18 -11.36 0.64
CA ILE A 189 -3.40 -11.65 -0.77
C ILE A 189 -2.73 -10.58 -1.64
N PHE A 190 -2.32 -10.98 -2.84
CA PHE A 190 -1.78 -10.11 -3.88
C PHE A 190 -2.29 -10.57 -5.25
N GLY A 191 -2.00 -9.83 -6.31
CA GLY A 191 -2.34 -10.23 -7.69
C GLY A 191 -3.38 -9.32 -8.33
N SER A 192 -3.95 -9.76 -9.46
CA SER A 192 -4.81 -8.93 -10.30
C SER A 192 -6.10 -8.50 -9.59
N PHE A 193 -6.61 -9.31 -8.66
CA PHE A 193 -7.75 -8.91 -7.83
C PHE A 193 -7.51 -7.57 -7.12
N ILE A 194 -6.33 -7.39 -6.51
CA ILE A 194 -5.97 -6.13 -5.84
C ILE A 194 -5.63 -5.06 -6.86
N ASN A 195 -4.75 -5.36 -7.82
CA ASN A 195 -4.25 -4.39 -8.78
C ASN A 195 -5.34 -3.77 -9.68
N TYR A 196 -6.37 -4.53 -10.06
CA TYR A 196 -7.47 -4.03 -10.88
C TYR A 196 -8.58 -3.36 -10.08
N ASN A 197 -8.63 -3.59 -8.76
CA ASN A 197 -9.66 -3.06 -7.87
C ASN A 197 -9.11 -2.10 -6.80
N LEU A 198 -8.00 -1.40 -7.08
CA LEU A 198 -7.34 -0.49 -6.13
C LEU A 198 -8.31 0.52 -5.50
N SER A 199 -9.16 1.15 -6.31
CA SER A 199 -10.15 2.12 -5.83
C SER A 199 -11.18 1.53 -4.84
N ASN A 200 -11.29 0.21 -4.78
CA ASN A 200 -12.24 -0.52 -3.94
C ASN A 200 -11.55 -1.19 -2.73
N VAL A 201 -10.24 -1.04 -2.53
CA VAL A 201 -9.49 -1.67 -1.42
C VAL A 201 -10.13 -1.38 -0.06
N ASN A 202 -10.58 -0.15 0.17
CA ASN A 202 -11.25 0.21 1.42
C ASN A 202 -12.60 -0.51 1.59
N SER A 203 -13.40 -0.65 0.53
CA SER A 203 -14.63 -1.45 0.54
C SER A 203 -14.35 -2.93 0.82
N VAL A 204 -13.29 -3.49 0.23
CA VAL A 204 -12.85 -4.87 0.50
C VAL A 204 -12.47 -5.02 1.97
N LYS A 205 -11.71 -4.08 2.55
CA LYS A 205 -11.35 -4.08 3.97
C LYS A 205 -12.58 -3.94 4.88
N GLN A 206 -13.57 -3.14 4.51
CA GLN A 206 -14.81 -3.04 5.25
C GLN A 206 -15.57 -4.38 5.27
N LEU A 207 -15.72 -5.03 4.12
CA LEU A 207 -16.37 -6.33 4.01
C LEU A 207 -15.61 -7.43 4.78
N CYS A 208 -14.28 -7.39 4.76
CA CYS A 208 -13.45 -8.25 5.61
C CYS A 208 -13.87 -8.12 7.08
N ARG A 209 -14.01 -6.89 7.59
CA ARG A 209 -14.43 -6.64 8.97
C ARG A 209 -15.85 -7.11 9.26
N GLU A 210 -16.78 -6.92 8.34
CA GLU A 210 -18.17 -7.41 8.47
C GLU A 210 -18.23 -8.94 8.59
N ARG A 211 -17.27 -9.65 8.00
CA ARG A 211 -17.08 -11.10 8.15
C ARG A 211 -16.17 -11.51 9.32
N GLY A 212 -15.72 -10.57 10.14
CA GLY A 212 -14.83 -10.85 11.28
C GLY A 212 -13.37 -11.12 10.89
N ILE A 213 -12.97 -10.82 9.66
CA ILE A 213 -11.58 -10.90 9.19
C ILE A 213 -10.84 -9.65 9.67
N ASP A 214 -9.82 -9.86 10.50
CA ASP A 214 -8.97 -8.79 11.04
C ASP A 214 -8.10 -8.18 9.94
N VAL A 215 -8.32 -6.91 9.60
CA VAL A 215 -7.61 -6.14 8.56
C VAL A 215 -7.33 -4.72 9.04
N ASN A 216 -6.31 -4.09 8.45
CA ASN A 216 -5.98 -2.69 8.70
C ASN A 216 -6.93 -1.75 7.91
N ALA A 217 -8.10 -1.45 8.48
CA ALA A 217 -9.11 -0.58 7.87
C ALA A 217 -9.22 0.78 8.60
N PHE A 218 -9.76 1.80 7.92
CA PHE A 218 -10.17 3.03 8.58
C PHE A 218 -11.38 2.77 9.48
N VAL A 219 -11.13 2.59 10.77
CA VAL A 219 -12.19 2.48 11.79
C VAL A 219 -12.20 3.77 12.59
N PRO A 220 -13.21 4.64 12.41
CA PRO A 220 -13.27 5.91 13.11
C PRO A 220 -13.53 5.69 14.61
N GLN A 221 -12.69 6.29 15.46
CA GLN A 221 -12.93 6.32 16.91
C GLN A 221 -14.10 7.25 17.27
N PHE A 222 -14.18 8.40 16.61
CA PHE A 222 -15.29 9.34 16.69
C PHE A 222 -16.16 9.20 15.46
N LYS A 223 -17.46 8.99 15.61
CA LYS A 223 -18.43 8.97 14.50
C LYS A 223 -18.94 10.38 14.25
N TRP A 224 -19.59 10.60 13.10
CA TRP A 224 -20.20 11.90 12.76
C TRP A 224 -21.10 12.48 13.87
N ARG A 225 -21.88 11.62 14.52
CA ARG A 225 -22.78 12.01 15.63
C ARG A 225 -22.03 12.62 16.81
N ASP A 226 -20.76 12.26 17.00
CA ASP A 226 -19.93 12.68 18.13
C ASP A 226 -19.28 14.06 17.87
N LEU A 227 -19.18 14.48 16.60
CA LEU A 227 -18.66 15.79 16.23
C LEU A 227 -19.69 16.90 16.51
N LYS A 228 -19.19 18.09 16.87
CA LYS A 228 -19.97 19.31 17.06
C LYS A 228 -20.07 20.05 15.72
N LYS A 229 -21.31 20.22 15.24
CA LYS A 229 -21.62 20.85 13.96
C LYS A 229 -21.84 22.35 14.14
N ASP A 230 -21.57 23.14 13.10
CA ASP A 230 -21.96 24.54 13.02
C ASP A 230 -23.49 24.69 12.86
N SER A 231 -23.98 25.94 12.79
CA SER A 231 -25.40 26.24 12.62
C SER A 231 -26.02 25.71 11.31
N ASN A 232 -25.19 25.30 10.35
CA ASN A 232 -25.60 24.74 9.07
C ASN A 232 -25.50 23.20 9.06
N GLY A 233 -25.14 22.57 10.19
CA GLY A 233 -24.95 21.13 10.27
C GLY A 233 -23.62 20.66 9.70
N LEU A 234 -22.62 21.53 9.56
CA LEU A 234 -21.33 21.23 8.92
C LEU A 234 -20.18 21.22 9.92
N VAL A 235 -19.11 20.52 9.57
CA VAL A 235 -17.83 20.53 10.32
C VAL A 235 -16.73 21.09 9.41
N PRO A 236 -15.98 22.14 9.82
CA PRO A 236 -14.81 22.60 9.08
C PRO A 236 -13.71 21.54 9.03
N VAL A 237 -13.01 21.49 7.90
CA VAL A 237 -11.90 20.57 7.68
C VAL A 237 -10.68 21.35 7.23
N VAL A 238 -9.61 21.31 8.03
CA VAL A 238 -8.28 21.78 7.65
C VAL A 238 -7.53 20.63 7.00
N VAL A 239 -6.97 20.85 5.82
CA VAL A 239 -6.26 19.81 5.05
C VAL A 239 -4.78 20.12 5.05
N GLN A 240 -3.96 19.16 5.46
CA GLN A 240 -2.50 19.26 5.47
C GLN A 240 -1.88 18.14 4.65
N ASP A 241 -0.73 18.42 4.04
CA ASP A 241 0.10 17.37 3.49
C ASP A 241 0.71 16.51 4.60
N HIS A 242 0.61 15.19 4.47
CA HIS A 242 1.09 14.27 5.50
C HIS A 242 2.63 14.23 5.63
N THR A 243 3.38 14.60 4.58
CA THR A 243 4.86 14.51 4.55
C THR A 243 5.54 15.73 5.14
N ASN A 244 5.02 16.93 4.84
CA ASN A 244 5.67 18.20 5.20
C ASN A 244 4.80 19.11 6.09
N ASN A 245 3.58 18.69 6.44
CA ASN A 245 2.61 19.44 7.24
C ASN A 245 2.17 20.80 6.64
N GLU A 246 2.43 21.05 5.35
CA GLU A 246 1.93 22.25 4.65
C GLU A 246 0.40 22.25 4.67
N VAL A 247 -0.21 23.34 5.11
CA VAL A 247 -1.67 23.52 5.03
C VAL A 247 -2.05 23.76 3.57
N LEU A 248 -2.89 22.88 3.04
CA LEU A 248 -3.29 22.84 1.63
C LEU A 248 -4.57 23.63 1.38
N MET A 249 -5.60 23.43 2.19
CA MET A 249 -6.89 24.09 2.03
C MET A 249 -7.75 23.97 3.28
N VAL A 250 -8.85 24.73 3.31
CA VAL A 250 -9.95 24.54 4.24
C VAL A 250 -11.22 24.24 3.45
N ALA A 251 -12.01 23.28 3.95
CA ALA A 251 -13.30 22.89 3.40
C ALA A 251 -14.29 22.61 4.53
N TYR A 252 -15.46 22.08 4.19
CA TYR A 252 -16.49 21.66 5.13
C TYR A 252 -16.94 20.24 4.75
N MET A 253 -17.39 19.48 5.73
CA MET A 253 -18.06 18.19 5.55
C MET A 253 -19.46 18.23 6.17
N ASP A 254 -20.38 17.52 5.56
CA ASP A 254 -21.60 17.01 6.18
C ASP A 254 -21.42 15.51 6.52
N GLU A 255 -22.47 14.86 7.02
CA GLU A 255 -22.43 13.44 7.39
C GLU A 255 -22.04 12.53 6.23
N ASN A 256 -22.61 12.79 5.05
CA ASN A 256 -22.38 11.99 3.87
C ASN A 256 -20.94 12.13 3.38
N ALA A 257 -20.42 13.35 3.29
CA ALA A 257 -19.03 13.60 2.91
C ALA A 257 -18.05 12.94 3.88
N TYR A 258 -18.33 13.00 5.19
CA TYR A 258 -17.54 12.33 6.21
C TYR A 258 -17.52 10.80 6.03
N ASN A 259 -18.71 10.18 5.91
CA ASN A 259 -18.83 8.73 5.73
C ASN A 259 -18.19 8.26 4.41
N LYS A 260 -18.37 9.01 3.32
CA LYS A 260 -17.76 8.72 2.02
C LYS A 260 -16.25 8.81 2.07
N THR A 261 -15.71 9.79 2.80
CA THR A 261 -14.26 9.93 3.01
C THR A 261 -13.68 8.73 3.74
N ILE A 262 -14.34 8.24 4.79
CA ILE A 262 -13.90 7.05 5.53
C ILE A 262 -13.98 5.79 4.65
N ASN A 263 -15.08 5.61 3.94
CA ASN A 263 -15.32 4.40 3.16
C ASN A 263 -14.43 4.31 1.93
N THR A 264 -14.10 5.44 1.29
CA THR A 264 -13.29 5.47 0.07
C THR A 264 -11.81 5.72 0.33
N GLY A 265 -11.46 6.34 1.46
CA GLY A 265 -10.12 6.86 1.72
C GLY A 265 -9.75 8.08 0.86
N ILE A 266 -10.72 8.69 0.19
CA ILE A 266 -10.54 9.88 -0.66
C ILE A 266 -11.34 11.03 -0.06
N MET A 267 -10.70 12.20 0.07
CA MET A 267 -11.37 13.37 0.63
C MET A 267 -12.62 13.75 -0.18
N THR A 268 -13.76 13.74 0.50
CA THR A 268 -15.04 14.25 0.00
C THR A 268 -15.45 15.45 0.84
N TYR A 269 -15.94 16.50 0.20
CA TYR A 269 -16.30 17.76 0.86
C TYR A 269 -17.73 18.17 0.51
N TYR A 270 -18.32 19.03 1.34
CA TYR A 270 -19.63 19.64 1.12
C TYR A 270 -19.52 21.12 0.76
N SER A 271 -20.20 21.51 -0.32
CA SER A 271 -20.09 22.87 -0.87
C SER A 271 -21.20 23.72 -0.35
N ARG A 272 -20.88 24.71 0.47
CA ARG A 272 -21.88 25.65 0.98
C ARG A 272 -22.55 26.46 -0.13
N SER A 273 -21.83 26.75 -1.22
CA SER A 273 -22.38 27.52 -2.34
C SER A 273 -23.14 26.66 -3.34
N ARG A 274 -22.70 25.43 -3.61
CA ARG A 274 -23.40 24.51 -4.53
C ARG A 274 -24.44 23.65 -3.83
N GLN A 275 -24.44 23.66 -2.50
CA GLN A 275 -25.24 22.81 -1.61
C GLN A 275 -25.15 21.32 -1.99
N SER A 276 -23.95 20.87 -2.34
CA SER A 276 -23.70 19.52 -2.85
C SER A 276 -22.33 19.00 -2.40
N GLU A 277 -22.22 17.68 -2.33
CA GLU A 277 -20.94 17.00 -2.13
C GLU A 277 -20.05 17.06 -3.39
N TRP A 278 -18.74 16.93 -3.21
CA TRP A 278 -17.81 16.63 -4.29
C TRP A 278 -16.62 15.81 -3.79
N ILE A 279 -16.13 14.88 -4.62
CA ILE A 279 -14.91 14.12 -4.35
C ILE A 279 -13.72 14.93 -4.89
N LYS A 280 -12.71 15.18 -4.06
CA LYS A 280 -11.54 15.95 -4.48
C LYS A 280 -10.74 15.16 -5.53
N GLY A 281 -10.61 15.75 -6.71
CA GLY A 281 -9.84 15.20 -7.82
C GLY A 281 -10.67 14.43 -8.86
N GLU A 282 -11.95 14.18 -8.60
CA GLU A 282 -12.82 13.43 -9.53
C GLU A 282 -12.88 14.09 -10.93
N THR A 283 -12.96 15.41 -11.00
CA THR A 283 -12.93 16.15 -12.27
C THR A 283 -11.53 16.50 -12.75
N SER A 284 -10.62 16.87 -11.83
CA SER A 284 -9.32 17.46 -12.19
C SER A 284 -8.14 16.47 -12.21
N GLY A 285 -8.34 15.25 -11.73
CA GLY A 285 -7.28 14.28 -11.44
C GLY A 285 -6.38 14.63 -10.26
N HIS A 286 -6.67 15.71 -9.51
CA HIS A 286 -5.87 16.15 -8.36
C HIS A 286 -6.44 15.62 -7.04
N TYR A 287 -6.25 14.33 -6.80
CA TYR A 287 -6.82 13.63 -5.66
C TYR A 287 -6.15 13.99 -4.33
N GLN A 288 -6.89 13.76 -3.23
CA GLN A 288 -6.39 13.81 -1.86
C GLN A 288 -6.75 12.50 -1.18
N PHE A 289 -5.75 11.66 -0.94
CA PHE A 289 -5.92 10.38 -0.27
C PHE A 289 -5.71 10.55 1.23
N VAL A 290 -6.64 10.06 2.03
CA VAL A 290 -6.61 10.14 3.49
C VAL A 290 -5.47 9.29 4.01
N LYS A 291 -4.59 9.90 4.82
CA LYS A 291 -3.60 9.16 5.62
C LYS A 291 -4.01 9.14 7.08
N GLN A 292 -4.46 10.27 7.62
CA GLN A 292 -4.95 10.38 8.99
C GLN A 292 -6.04 11.45 9.09
N LEU A 293 -7.01 11.23 9.99
CA LEU A 293 -8.00 12.22 10.38
C LEU A 293 -7.90 12.43 11.90
N TYR A 294 -7.83 13.69 12.30
CA TYR A 294 -7.89 14.12 13.69
C TYR A 294 -9.08 15.04 13.87
N THR A 295 -9.50 15.22 15.11
CA THR A 295 -10.41 16.29 15.51
C THR A 295 -9.83 17.01 16.73
N ASP A 296 -10.18 18.27 16.92
CA ASP A 296 -9.68 19.09 18.01
C ASP A 296 -10.36 18.78 19.36
N CYS A 297 -9.98 19.52 20.41
CA CYS A 297 -10.32 19.16 21.78
C CYS A 297 -11.81 19.30 22.12
N ASP A 298 -12.57 20.12 21.39
CA ASP A 298 -14.02 20.25 21.54
C ASP A 298 -14.82 19.66 20.37
N LEU A 299 -14.14 18.86 19.53
CA LEU A 299 -14.70 18.02 18.47
C LEU A 299 -15.45 18.80 17.39
N ASP A 300 -15.09 20.06 17.14
CA ASP A 300 -15.79 20.92 16.19
C ASP A 300 -15.03 21.20 14.89
N THR A 301 -13.78 20.74 14.79
CA THR A 301 -12.97 20.83 13.57
C THR A 301 -12.27 19.51 13.27
N ILE A 302 -12.15 19.16 11.99
CA ILE A 302 -11.35 18.02 11.51
C ILE A 302 -10.02 18.53 10.95
N LEU A 303 -8.91 17.89 11.32
CA LEU A 303 -7.63 18.02 10.64
C LEU A 303 -7.38 16.74 9.81
N ALA A 304 -7.36 16.88 8.49
CA ALA A 304 -7.06 15.81 7.55
C ALA A 304 -5.60 15.88 7.09
N LYS A 305 -4.82 14.83 7.35
CA LYS A 305 -3.51 14.63 6.73
C LYS A 305 -3.67 13.77 5.49
N VAL A 306 -3.24 14.29 4.35
CA VAL A 306 -3.47 13.67 3.05
C VAL A 306 -2.20 13.49 2.23
N SER A 307 -2.19 12.48 1.37
CA SER A 307 -1.33 12.42 0.20
C SER A 307 -2.01 13.19 -0.93
N GLN A 308 -1.41 14.31 -1.35
CA GLN A 308 -1.95 15.18 -2.39
C GLN A 308 -1.33 14.84 -3.75
N VAL A 309 -2.19 14.45 -4.69
CA VAL A 309 -1.82 14.33 -6.11
C VAL A 309 -2.11 15.64 -6.81
N GLY A 310 -1.12 16.21 -7.51
CA GLY A 310 -1.27 17.47 -8.25
C GLY A 310 -1.54 18.68 -7.34
N ALA A 311 -2.31 19.64 -7.84
CA ALA A 311 -2.63 20.87 -7.11
C ALA A 311 -3.84 20.71 -6.17
N ALA A 312 -3.74 21.23 -4.94
CA ALA A 312 -4.90 21.33 -4.06
C ALA A 312 -5.87 22.41 -4.56
N CYS A 313 -5.34 23.52 -5.09
CA CYS A 313 -6.12 24.66 -5.55
C CYS A 313 -6.51 24.56 -7.03
N HIS A 314 -7.71 25.05 -7.37
CA HIS A 314 -8.19 25.14 -8.76
C HIS A 314 -7.35 26.09 -9.63
N THR A 315 -6.53 26.97 -9.03
CA THR A 315 -5.60 27.86 -9.74
C THR A 315 -4.30 27.15 -10.18
N GLY A 316 -4.17 25.85 -9.90
CA GLY A 316 -2.94 25.08 -10.14
C GLY A 316 -1.88 25.24 -9.06
N LYS A 317 -2.15 26.03 -8.00
CA LYS A 317 -1.24 26.18 -6.86
C LYS A 317 -1.33 24.97 -5.91
N ARG A 318 -0.19 24.62 -5.31
CA ARG A 318 -0.08 23.48 -4.39
C ARG A 318 -0.95 23.64 -3.14
N SER A 319 -0.96 24.84 -2.55
CA SER A 319 -1.82 25.25 -1.44
C SER A 319 -2.76 26.37 -1.90
N CYS A 320 -3.90 26.51 -1.24
CA CYS A 320 -4.80 27.66 -1.34
C CYS A 320 -4.25 28.90 -0.61
N PHE A 321 -3.30 28.74 0.29
CA PHE A 321 -2.72 29.80 1.14
C PHE A 321 -1.46 30.41 0.51
N PHE A 322 -1.58 30.93 -0.72
CA PHE A 322 -0.43 31.47 -1.48
C PHE A 322 -0.37 33.01 -1.54
N ASN A 323 -1.37 33.70 -1.01
CA ASN A 323 -1.39 35.17 -0.97
C ASN A 323 -0.90 35.64 0.40
N GLU A 324 0.26 36.28 0.43
CA GLU A 324 0.82 36.88 1.65
C GLU A 324 0.02 38.12 2.06
N ILE A 325 -0.40 38.18 3.33
CA ILE A 325 -1.03 39.37 3.92
C ILE A 325 0.04 40.29 4.51
N ILE A 326 1.01 39.73 5.24
CA ILE A 326 2.12 40.46 5.87
C ILE A 326 3.28 39.51 6.20
N SER A 327 4.52 39.98 6.07
CA SER A 327 5.72 39.32 6.57
C SER A 327 6.55 40.27 7.44
N ARG A 328 7.09 39.77 8.55
CA ARG A 328 8.09 40.50 9.34
C ARG A 328 9.41 40.46 8.58
N LYS A 329 9.88 41.59 8.07
CA LYS A 329 11.24 41.67 7.52
C LYS A 329 12.25 41.37 8.63
N ALA A 330 13.18 40.46 8.36
CA ALA A 330 14.34 40.30 9.22
C ALA A 330 15.12 41.63 9.25
N ALA A 331 15.54 42.08 10.43
CA ALA A 331 16.52 43.14 10.51
C ALA A 331 17.85 42.56 10.03
N ASN A 332 18.39 43.11 8.93
CA ASN A 332 19.72 42.76 8.42
C ASN A 332 20.80 43.13 9.42
#